data_AF-A0A2V1INI6-F1
#
_entry.id   AF-A0A2V1INI6-F1
#
_cell.length_a   1.000
_cell.length_b   1.000
_cell.length_c   1.000
_cell.angle_alpha   90.00
_cell.angle_beta   90.00
_cell.angle_gamma   90.00
#
_symmetry.space_group_name_H-M   'P 1'
#
loop_
_entity.id
_entity.type
_entity.pdbx_description
1 polymer ?
#
loop_
_entity_poly.entity_id
_entity_poly.type
_entity_poly.pdbx_seq_one_letter_code
_entity_poly.pdbx_strand_id
1 'polypeptide(L)'
;MGRNSGGVVNVSGGGANAGIVAKAVKNSRSISTINDRSVAKELQQGISRFHAVLGVRERSVRIADLSGMNALGVTYIGGEGKSAGILLNEKFFDRKRKAIISDVRTKHYDTGFKNRTNAPLQHTITHELAHATWNAHMSSANARGAKKEITQLYHRWLGDKKKKGYGSYGATNVSEFWAEAVTKAVHGKSDRYTKRVINIARKYKL
;
A
#
# COMPACT_ATOMS: atom_id res chain seq x y z
N MET A 1 -1.39 -11.14 -17.49
CA MET A 1 -0.73 -10.70 -16.22
C MET A 1 -1.80 -10.23 -15.24
N GLY A 2 -1.71 -10.58 -13.96
CA GLY A 2 -2.70 -10.16 -12.93
C GLY A 2 -2.61 -8.66 -12.59
N ARG A 3 -3.70 -8.09 -12.06
CA ARG A 3 -3.76 -6.71 -11.53
C ARG A 3 -2.85 -6.57 -10.31
N ASN A 4 -2.02 -5.52 -10.23
CA ASN A 4 -1.08 -5.28 -9.11
C ASN A 4 -1.42 -3.99 -8.35
N SER A 5 -0.62 -3.53 -7.38
CA SER A 5 -0.80 -2.15 -6.90
C SER A 5 -0.52 -1.17 -8.05
N GLY A 6 -1.26 -0.06 -8.10
CA GLY A 6 -1.04 1.04 -9.02
C GLY A 6 0.05 2.01 -8.55
N GLY A 7 0.63 1.77 -7.37
CA GLY A 7 1.64 2.61 -6.77
C GLY A 7 1.12 4.02 -6.43
N VAL A 8 1.98 5.01 -6.67
CA VAL A 8 1.73 6.41 -6.35
C VAL A 8 1.42 7.21 -7.62
N VAL A 9 0.28 7.89 -7.66
CA VAL A 9 -0.13 8.75 -8.77
C VAL A 9 -0.22 10.21 -8.32
N ASN A 10 0.55 11.09 -8.95
CA ASN A 10 0.43 12.53 -8.73
C ASN A 10 -0.66 13.11 -9.65
N VAL A 11 -1.81 13.49 -9.08
CA VAL A 11 -2.92 14.04 -9.89
C VAL A 11 -2.67 15.47 -10.38
N SER A 12 -1.76 16.21 -9.73
CA SER A 12 -1.39 17.57 -10.13
C SER A 12 -0.33 17.63 -11.22
N GLY A 13 0.44 16.55 -11.42
CA GLY A 13 1.57 16.49 -12.36
C GLY A 13 1.21 16.09 -13.79
N GLY A 14 -0.06 15.82 -14.09
CA GLY A 14 -0.51 15.32 -15.39
C GLY A 14 -0.16 13.85 -15.67
N GLY A 15 -0.60 13.32 -16.82
CA GLY A 15 -0.35 11.94 -17.27
C GLY A 15 -1.62 11.07 -17.40
N ALA A 16 -1.53 9.98 -18.16
CA ALA A 16 -2.67 9.12 -18.48
C ALA A 16 -3.39 8.58 -17.22
N ASN A 17 -2.63 8.17 -16.19
CA ASN A 17 -3.19 7.70 -14.93
C ASN A 17 -3.75 8.84 -14.05
N ALA A 18 -3.25 10.07 -14.18
CA ALA A 18 -3.72 11.21 -13.40
C ALA A 18 -5.18 11.55 -13.74
N GLY A 19 -5.54 11.54 -15.03
CA GLY A 19 -6.92 11.75 -15.48
C GLY A 19 -7.88 10.66 -15.00
N ILE A 20 -7.43 9.40 -15.02
CA ILE A 20 -8.21 8.26 -14.51
C ILE A 20 -8.47 8.41 -13.00
N VAL A 21 -7.41 8.68 -12.23
CA VAL A 21 -7.53 8.86 -10.77
C VAL A 21 -8.39 10.07 -10.43
N ALA A 22 -8.23 11.21 -11.11
CA ALA A 22 -9.06 12.40 -10.88
C ALA A 22 -10.55 12.12 -11.10
N LYS A 23 -10.90 11.37 -12.15
CA LYS A 23 -12.28 10.91 -12.40
C LYS A 23 -12.74 9.92 -11.32
N ALA A 24 -11.90 8.98 -10.94
CA ALA A 24 -12.19 7.97 -9.92
C ALA A 24 -12.44 8.61 -8.54
N VAL A 25 -11.69 9.65 -8.16
CA VAL A 25 -11.91 10.41 -6.91
C VAL A 25 -13.32 10.98 -6.87
N LYS A 26 -13.78 11.63 -7.94
CA LYS A 26 -15.13 12.24 -8.02
C LYS A 26 -16.25 11.21 -7.85
N ASN A 27 -16.07 10.01 -8.41
CA ASN A 27 -17.06 8.94 -8.40
C ASN A 27 -16.83 7.89 -7.30
N SER A 28 -15.87 8.13 -6.41
CA SER A 28 -15.51 7.17 -5.37
C SER A 28 -16.54 7.15 -4.26
N ARG A 29 -16.70 5.98 -3.63
CA ARG A 29 -17.61 5.78 -2.48
C ARG A 29 -16.86 5.28 -1.26
N SER A 30 -17.50 5.35 -0.10
CA SER A 30 -16.93 4.86 1.16
C SER A 30 -16.71 3.35 1.11
N ILE A 31 -15.62 2.85 1.71
CA ILE A 31 -15.38 1.42 1.90
C ILE A 31 -16.50 0.71 2.67
N SER A 32 -17.27 1.45 3.48
CA SER A 32 -18.43 0.92 4.20
C SER A 32 -19.59 0.51 3.29
N THR A 33 -19.57 0.94 2.02
CA THR A 33 -20.60 0.62 1.03
C THR A 33 -20.28 -0.65 0.22
N ILE A 34 -19.16 -1.32 0.50
CA ILE A 34 -18.82 -2.62 -0.12
C ILE A 34 -19.92 -3.63 0.20
N ASN A 35 -20.38 -4.36 -0.81
CA ASN A 35 -21.53 -5.26 -0.74
C ASN A 35 -21.33 -6.39 0.28
N ASP A 36 -20.12 -6.96 0.34
CA ASP A 36 -19.78 -7.95 1.36
C ASP A 36 -19.30 -7.24 2.63
N ARG A 37 -20.18 -7.19 3.65
CA ARG A 37 -19.89 -6.57 4.95
C ARG A 37 -18.63 -7.13 5.63
N SER A 38 -18.30 -8.40 5.39
CA SER A 38 -17.08 -9.00 5.96
C SER A 38 -15.82 -8.42 5.33
N VAL A 39 -15.85 -8.08 4.04
CA VAL A 39 -14.77 -7.40 3.32
C VAL A 39 -14.61 -5.98 3.84
N ALA A 40 -15.70 -5.21 3.93
CA ALA A 40 -15.69 -3.85 4.46
C ALA A 40 -15.06 -3.80 5.87
N LYS A 41 -15.52 -4.68 6.76
CA LYS A 41 -15.02 -4.80 8.12
C LYS A 41 -13.54 -5.17 8.17
N GLU A 42 -13.11 -6.14 7.37
CA GLU A 42 -11.71 -6.58 7.37
C GLU A 42 -10.76 -5.50 6.82
N LEU A 43 -11.19 -4.71 5.82
CA LEU A 43 -10.43 -3.55 5.35
C LEU A 43 -10.30 -2.47 6.44
N GLN A 44 -11.39 -2.15 7.13
CA GLN A 44 -11.38 -1.19 8.26
C GLN A 44 -10.50 -1.67 9.42
N GLN A 45 -10.49 -2.97 9.71
CA GLN A 45 -9.58 -3.57 10.68
C GLN A 45 -8.12 -3.46 10.22
N GLY A 46 -7.84 -3.65 8.94
CA GLY A 46 -6.50 -3.45 8.36
C GLY A 46 -6.00 -2.02 8.54
N ILE A 47 -6.84 -1.03 8.23
CA ILE A 47 -6.55 0.40 8.47
C ILE A 47 -6.28 0.66 9.96
N SER A 48 -7.14 0.15 10.84
CA SER A 48 -7.00 0.33 12.30
C SER A 48 -5.72 -0.29 12.84
N ARG A 49 -5.36 -1.49 12.35
CA ARG A 49 -4.12 -2.18 12.74
C ARG A 49 -2.89 -1.45 12.22
N PHE A 50 -2.91 -0.93 10.99
CA PHE A 50 -1.85 -0.09 10.46
C PHE A 50 -1.61 1.13 11.35
N HIS A 51 -2.67 1.82 11.77
CA HIS A 51 -2.59 2.96 12.70
C HIS A 51 -1.97 2.57 14.05
N ALA A 52 -2.39 1.43 14.61
CA ALA A 52 -1.86 0.96 15.89
C ALA A 52 -0.36 0.61 15.82
N VAL A 53 0.10 0.05 14.69
CA VAL A 53 1.50 -0.36 14.52
C VAL A 53 2.39 0.85 14.23
N LEU A 54 2.02 1.72 13.30
CA LEU A 54 2.87 2.84 12.87
C LEU A 54 2.69 4.11 13.73
N GLY A 55 1.54 4.30 14.37
CA GLY A 55 1.23 5.51 15.13
C GLY A 55 0.75 6.69 14.26
N VAL A 56 0.23 6.39 13.07
CA VAL A 56 -0.12 7.37 12.02
C VAL A 56 -1.59 7.21 11.71
N ARG A 57 -2.27 8.27 11.26
CA ARG A 57 -3.69 8.22 10.87
C ARG A 57 -3.85 8.65 9.41
N GLU A 58 -4.19 7.71 8.54
CA GLU A 58 -4.69 7.99 7.19
C GLU A 58 -6.17 7.61 7.16
N ARG A 59 -7.03 8.57 6.81
CA ARG A 59 -8.50 8.44 6.90
C ARG A 59 -9.16 8.47 5.54
N SER A 60 -8.46 8.89 4.49
CA SER A 60 -9.02 9.04 3.14
C SER A 60 -8.85 7.74 2.36
N VAL A 61 -9.59 6.69 2.75
CA VAL A 61 -9.64 5.43 2.01
C VAL A 61 -11.01 5.26 1.40
N ARG A 62 -11.06 5.14 0.07
CA ARG A 62 -12.30 5.01 -0.70
C ARG A 62 -12.19 3.85 -1.70
N ILE A 63 -13.32 3.43 -2.24
CA ILE A 63 -13.39 2.46 -3.33
C ILE A 63 -13.91 3.15 -4.59
N ALA A 64 -13.34 2.82 -5.75
CA ALA A 64 -13.68 3.46 -7.01
C ALA A 64 -13.42 2.52 -8.20
N ASP A 65 -14.04 2.81 -9.34
CA ASP A 65 -13.68 2.15 -10.58
C ASP A 65 -12.30 2.61 -11.03
N LEU A 66 -11.33 1.69 -10.92
CA LEU A 66 -9.98 1.85 -11.42
C LEU A 66 -9.76 1.04 -12.69
N SER A 67 -10.79 0.65 -13.44
CA SER A 67 -10.65 -0.28 -14.57
C SER A 67 -9.80 0.24 -15.73
N GLY A 68 -9.65 1.56 -15.88
CA GLY A 68 -8.67 2.16 -16.79
C GLY A 68 -7.21 1.94 -16.36
N MET A 69 -6.99 1.48 -15.13
CA MET A 69 -5.69 1.10 -14.58
C MET A 69 -5.68 -0.41 -14.29
N ASN A 70 -4.60 -1.10 -14.63
CA ASN A 70 -4.43 -2.51 -14.24
C ASN A 70 -4.02 -2.64 -12.75
N ALA A 71 -4.73 -1.92 -11.87
CA ALA A 71 -4.39 -1.69 -10.47
C ALA A 71 -5.46 -2.23 -9.51
N LEU A 72 -5.05 -2.77 -8.36
CA LEU A 72 -5.89 -3.19 -7.24
C LEU A 72 -6.16 -2.03 -6.27
N GLY A 73 -5.24 -1.09 -6.18
CA GLY A 73 -5.36 0.13 -5.39
C GLY A 73 -4.31 1.13 -5.84
N VAL A 74 -4.48 2.38 -5.44
CA VAL A 74 -3.54 3.46 -5.76
C VAL A 74 -3.56 4.47 -4.63
N THR A 75 -2.38 4.96 -4.28
CA THR A 75 -2.21 6.15 -3.46
C THR A 75 -2.09 7.35 -4.37
N TYR A 76 -2.89 8.39 -4.15
CA TYR A 76 -2.80 9.59 -4.96
C TYR A 76 -2.30 10.79 -4.15
N ILE A 77 -1.42 11.56 -4.78
CA ILE A 77 -0.79 12.76 -4.21
C ILE A 77 -1.56 13.98 -4.72
N GLY A 78 -2.01 14.83 -3.78
CA GLY A 78 -2.64 16.11 -4.07
C GLY A 78 -1.62 17.26 -4.20
N GLY A 79 -2.09 18.51 -4.12
CA GLY A 79 -1.18 19.67 -4.03
C GLY A 79 -0.20 19.53 -2.85
N GLU A 80 1.00 20.09 -2.99
CA GLU A 80 2.10 20.07 -1.99
C GLU A 80 2.91 18.77 -1.82
N GLY A 81 2.72 17.75 -2.68
CA GLY A 81 3.57 16.55 -2.63
C GLY A 81 3.32 15.66 -1.40
N LYS A 82 2.11 15.69 -0.85
CA LYS A 82 1.62 14.79 0.22
C LYS A 82 0.50 13.88 -0.30
N SER A 83 0.29 12.76 0.37
CA SER A 83 -0.88 11.91 0.12
C SER A 83 -2.18 12.71 0.29
N ALA A 84 -3.08 12.60 -0.68
CA ALA A 84 -4.45 13.10 -0.60
C ALA A 84 -5.47 11.98 -0.34
N GLY A 85 -5.08 10.73 -0.57
CA GLY A 85 -5.84 9.55 -0.18
C GLY A 85 -5.51 8.31 -0.97
N ILE A 86 -6.32 7.28 -0.76
CA ILE A 86 -6.18 5.95 -1.33
C ILE A 86 -7.49 5.56 -2.00
N LEU A 87 -7.38 5.01 -3.21
CA LEU A 87 -8.49 4.37 -3.91
C LEU A 87 -8.22 2.88 -4.03
N LEU A 88 -9.19 2.06 -3.64
CA LEU A 88 -9.22 0.63 -3.89
C LEU A 88 -10.09 0.33 -5.12
N ASN A 89 -9.68 -0.65 -5.93
CA ASN A 89 -10.42 -1.03 -7.14
C ASN A 89 -11.74 -1.72 -6.79
N GLU A 90 -12.84 -1.08 -7.15
CA GLU A 90 -14.20 -1.58 -6.95
C GLU A 90 -14.42 -2.97 -7.51
N LYS A 91 -14.03 -3.23 -8.76
CA LYS A 91 -14.23 -4.53 -9.41
C LYS A 91 -13.49 -5.67 -8.70
N PHE A 92 -12.45 -5.35 -7.94
CA PHE A 92 -11.72 -6.35 -7.16
C PHE A 92 -12.29 -6.53 -5.76
N PHE A 93 -12.53 -5.43 -5.04
CA PHE A 93 -12.92 -5.44 -3.63
C PHE A 93 -14.41 -5.59 -3.38
N ASP A 94 -15.26 -5.35 -4.37
CA ASP A 94 -16.71 -5.53 -4.26
C ASP A 94 -17.17 -6.96 -4.57
N ARG A 95 -16.30 -7.93 -4.28
CA ARG A 95 -16.53 -9.37 -4.46
C ARG A 95 -16.62 -10.07 -3.11
N LYS A 96 -17.05 -11.34 -3.14
CA LYS A 96 -17.05 -12.17 -1.94
C LYS A 96 -15.66 -12.32 -1.34
N ARG A 97 -15.57 -12.25 -0.01
CA ARG A 97 -14.32 -12.37 0.76
C ARG A 97 -13.44 -13.55 0.32
N LYS A 98 -14.03 -14.75 0.15
CA LYS A 98 -13.31 -15.96 -0.24
C LYS A 98 -12.64 -15.82 -1.61
N ALA A 99 -13.31 -15.19 -2.58
CA ALA A 99 -12.76 -14.96 -3.91
C ALA A 99 -11.56 -14.00 -3.88
N ILE A 100 -11.65 -12.92 -3.10
CA ILE A 100 -10.55 -11.98 -2.92
C ILE A 100 -9.33 -12.68 -2.31
N ILE A 101 -9.53 -13.42 -1.21
CA ILE A 101 -8.44 -14.14 -0.53
C ILE A 101 -7.81 -15.18 -1.46
N SER A 102 -8.63 -15.93 -2.20
CA SER A 102 -8.15 -16.92 -3.17
C SER A 102 -7.28 -16.28 -4.25
N ASP A 103 -7.74 -15.16 -4.83
CA ASP A 103 -6.96 -14.41 -5.81
C ASP A 103 -5.65 -13.88 -5.23
N VAL A 104 -5.67 -13.29 -4.03
CA VAL A 104 -4.45 -12.79 -3.39
C VAL A 104 -3.43 -13.92 -3.20
N ARG A 105 -3.88 -15.07 -2.71
CA ARG A 105 -3.02 -16.23 -2.48
C ARG A 105 -2.42 -16.73 -3.79
N THR A 106 -3.28 -17.09 -4.73
CA THR A 106 -2.87 -17.76 -5.98
C THR A 106 -2.11 -16.85 -6.94
N LYS A 107 -2.52 -15.59 -7.09
CA LYS A 107 -1.93 -14.68 -8.09
C LYS A 107 -0.74 -13.87 -7.56
N HIS A 108 -0.59 -13.75 -6.24
CA HIS A 108 0.47 -12.89 -5.67
C HIS A 108 1.36 -13.58 -4.64
N TYR A 109 0.82 -14.43 -3.75
CA TYR A 109 1.62 -15.08 -2.71
C TYR A 109 2.26 -16.38 -3.18
N ASP A 110 1.55 -17.19 -3.96
CA ASP A 110 2.05 -18.46 -4.50
C ASP A 110 3.07 -18.21 -5.62
N THR A 111 2.92 -17.09 -6.35
CA THR A 111 3.88 -16.65 -7.38
C THR A 111 5.15 -16.02 -6.80
N GLY A 112 5.23 -15.81 -5.48
CA GLY A 112 6.34 -15.12 -4.83
C GLY A 112 6.43 -13.62 -5.15
N PHE A 113 5.39 -13.03 -5.73
CA PHE A 113 5.40 -11.62 -6.11
C PHE A 113 5.27 -10.69 -4.89
N LYS A 114 4.25 -10.87 -4.05
CA LYS A 114 4.03 -10.08 -2.82
C LYS A 114 4.56 -10.80 -1.58
N ASN A 115 4.86 -10.04 -0.52
CA ASN A 115 5.16 -10.62 0.79
C ASN A 115 3.98 -11.43 1.31
N ARG A 116 4.19 -12.72 1.62
CA ARG A 116 3.13 -13.53 2.25
C ARG A 116 2.88 -13.03 3.67
N THR A 117 1.65 -12.66 3.96
CA THR A 117 1.20 -12.24 5.30
C THR A 117 0.02 -13.09 5.78
N ASN A 118 -0.35 -12.93 7.06
CA ASN A 118 -1.51 -13.61 7.63
C ASN A 118 -2.84 -12.95 7.25
N ALA A 119 -2.82 -11.78 6.58
CA ALA A 119 -4.00 -10.99 6.24
C ALA A 119 -4.05 -10.65 4.73
N PRO A 120 -4.29 -11.65 3.85
CA PRO A 120 -4.23 -11.48 2.40
C PRO A 120 -5.16 -10.37 1.87
N LEU A 121 -6.38 -10.28 2.40
CA LEU A 121 -7.34 -9.25 1.97
C LEU A 121 -6.89 -7.84 2.34
N GLN A 122 -6.18 -7.69 3.47
CA GLN A 122 -5.68 -6.41 3.96
C GLN A 122 -4.36 -5.99 3.31
N HIS A 123 -3.70 -6.88 2.55
CA HIS A 123 -2.38 -6.61 1.97
C HIS A 123 -2.37 -5.34 1.14
N THR A 124 -3.25 -5.24 0.14
CA THR A 124 -3.25 -4.10 -0.78
C THR A 124 -3.55 -2.79 -0.05
N ILE A 125 -4.56 -2.74 0.83
CA ILE A 125 -4.83 -1.49 1.55
C ILE A 125 -3.66 -1.08 2.44
N THR A 126 -3.00 -2.02 3.09
CA THR A 126 -1.83 -1.73 3.95
C THR A 126 -0.63 -1.26 3.12
N HIS A 127 -0.47 -1.84 1.93
CA HIS A 127 0.55 -1.44 0.96
C HIS A 127 0.30 0.00 0.48
N GLU A 128 -0.93 0.35 0.11
CA GLU A 128 -1.26 1.73 -0.26
C GLU A 128 -1.12 2.71 0.92
N LEU A 129 -1.55 2.31 2.12
CA LEU A 129 -1.35 3.12 3.34
C LEU A 129 0.13 3.40 3.59
N ALA A 130 1.01 2.45 3.29
CA ALA A 130 2.45 2.66 3.42
C ALA A 130 3.00 3.62 2.36
N HIS A 131 2.51 3.59 1.12
CA HIS A 131 2.83 4.61 0.12
C HIS A 131 2.33 6.00 0.51
N ALA A 132 1.23 6.08 1.26
CA ALA A 132 0.67 7.32 1.78
C ALA A 132 1.51 7.94 2.91
N THR A 133 2.24 7.13 3.68
CA THR A 133 3.17 7.64 4.71
C THR A 133 4.49 8.07 4.10
N TRP A 134 4.99 7.31 3.13
CA TRP A 134 6.22 7.68 2.44
C TRP A 134 6.31 7.06 1.06
N ASN A 135 6.78 7.86 0.11
CA ASN A 135 7.29 7.41 -1.17
C ASN A 135 8.36 8.38 -1.69
N ALA A 136 9.11 7.96 -2.70
CA ALA A 136 10.22 8.73 -3.24
C ALA A 136 9.84 10.10 -3.85
N HIS A 137 8.56 10.33 -4.15
CA HIS A 137 8.05 11.57 -4.74
C HIS A 137 7.57 12.59 -3.71
N MET A 138 7.46 12.21 -2.43
CA MET A 138 7.05 13.13 -1.37
C MET A 138 8.14 14.15 -1.02
N SER A 139 7.73 15.40 -0.85
CA SER A 139 8.63 16.54 -0.64
C SER A 139 8.54 17.17 0.76
N SER A 140 7.67 16.67 1.64
CA SER A 140 7.55 17.15 3.02
C SER A 140 8.90 17.05 3.76
N ALA A 141 9.13 17.92 4.76
CA ALA A 141 10.38 17.93 5.52
C ALA A 141 10.68 16.56 6.16
N ASN A 142 9.65 15.93 6.73
CA ASN A 142 9.72 14.59 7.30
C ASN A 142 10.08 13.52 6.27
N ALA A 143 9.43 13.53 5.09
CA ALA A 143 9.70 12.57 4.03
C ALA A 143 11.13 12.72 3.47
N ARG A 144 11.60 13.97 3.32
CA ARG A 144 13.00 14.27 2.94
C ARG A 144 13.99 13.79 3.99
N GLY A 145 13.70 14.00 5.28
CA GLY A 145 14.51 13.52 6.39
C GLY A 145 14.62 12.00 6.45
N ALA A 146 13.52 11.29 6.18
CA ALA A 146 13.47 9.83 6.19
C ALA A 146 14.16 9.18 4.99
N LYS A 147 14.23 9.87 3.85
CA LYS A 147 14.72 9.34 2.56
C LYS A 147 16.07 8.63 2.72
N LYS A 148 17.04 9.24 3.37
CA LYS A 148 18.38 8.65 3.55
C LYS A 148 18.33 7.32 4.29
N GLU A 149 17.59 7.23 5.40
CA GLU A 149 17.49 6.00 6.19
C GLU A 149 16.72 4.90 5.44
N ILE A 150 15.63 5.25 4.74
CA ILE A 150 14.83 4.31 3.97
C ILE A 150 15.64 3.74 2.79
N THR A 151 16.33 4.60 2.03
CA THR A 151 17.20 4.18 0.93
C THR A 151 18.34 3.27 1.43
N GLN A 152 18.99 3.61 2.54
CA GLN A 152 20.02 2.74 3.12
C GLN A 152 19.45 1.40 3.60
N LEU A 153 18.24 1.39 4.15
CA LEU A 153 17.57 0.16 4.57
C LEU A 153 17.24 -0.73 3.36
N TYR A 154 16.74 -0.13 2.29
CA TYR A 154 16.45 -0.80 1.03
C TYR A 154 17.70 -1.49 0.44
N HIS A 155 18.83 -0.79 0.34
CA HIS A 155 20.06 -1.39 -0.19
C HIS A 155 20.58 -2.54 0.68
N ARG A 156 20.51 -2.40 2.02
CA ARG A 156 20.85 -3.49 2.94
C ARG A 156 19.92 -4.70 2.76
N TRP A 157 18.63 -4.45 2.62
CA TRP A 157 17.64 -5.49 2.37
C TRP A 157 17.88 -6.18 1.02
N LEU A 158 18.17 -5.44 -0.04
CA LEU A 158 18.50 -6.02 -1.36
C LEU A 158 19.68 -6.98 -1.28
N GLY A 159 20.79 -6.56 -0.66
CA GLY A 159 22.01 -7.36 -0.54
C GLY A 159 21.91 -8.55 0.41
N ASP A 160 20.90 -8.60 1.27
CA ASP A 160 20.73 -9.67 2.25
C ASP A 160 20.18 -10.95 1.62
N LYS A 161 21.04 -11.95 1.41
CA LYS A 161 20.66 -13.27 0.89
C LYS A 161 19.93 -14.15 1.92
N LYS A 162 19.94 -13.77 3.22
CA LYS A 162 19.33 -14.54 4.32
C LYS A 162 17.91 -14.07 4.66
N LYS A 163 17.40 -12.99 4.05
CA LYS A 163 16.03 -12.50 4.25
C LYS A 163 15.00 -13.56 3.84
N LYS A 164 13.91 -13.68 4.61
CA LYS A 164 12.84 -14.65 4.37
C LYS A 164 11.47 -14.00 4.45
N GLY A 165 10.50 -14.57 3.74
CA GLY A 165 9.12 -14.07 3.73
C GLY A 165 8.95 -12.75 2.98
N TYR A 166 9.84 -12.48 2.02
CA TYR A 166 9.76 -11.34 1.12
C TYR A 166 9.50 -11.81 -0.32
N GLY A 167 8.57 -11.17 -1.00
CA GLY A 167 8.33 -11.34 -2.43
C GLY A 167 9.20 -10.43 -3.29
N SER A 168 9.15 -10.62 -4.60
CA SER A 168 9.96 -9.86 -5.56
C SER A 168 9.51 -8.41 -5.73
N TYR A 169 8.25 -8.07 -5.42
CA TYR A 169 7.69 -6.73 -5.69
C TYR A 169 8.42 -5.60 -4.95
N GLY A 170 8.82 -5.84 -3.70
CA GLY A 170 9.60 -4.86 -2.94
C GLY A 170 10.98 -4.57 -3.54
N ALA A 171 11.50 -5.42 -4.44
CA ALA A 171 12.77 -5.17 -5.11
C ALA A 171 12.67 -4.18 -6.27
N THR A 172 11.47 -3.89 -6.77
CA THR A 172 11.26 -3.06 -7.96
C THR A 172 11.79 -1.64 -7.78
N ASN A 173 11.57 -1.00 -6.62
CA ASN A 173 12.15 0.29 -6.25
C ASN A 173 12.02 0.53 -4.74
N VAL A 174 12.62 1.62 -4.24
CA VAL A 174 12.62 1.97 -2.81
C VAL A 174 11.21 2.25 -2.24
N SER A 175 10.28 2.80 -3.03
CA SER A 175 8.90 3.04 -2.58
C SER A 175 8.16 1.72 -2.42
N GLU A 176 8.31 0.79 -3.37
CA GLU A 176 7.70 -0.54 -3.27
C GLU A 176 8.31 -1.37 -2.14
N PHE A 177 9.62 -1.24 -1.92
CA PHE A 177 10.27 -1.80 -0.75
C PHE A 177 9.62 -1.29 0.54
N TRP A 178 9.46 0.03 0.67
CA TRP A 178 8.84 0.63 1.85
C TRP A 178 7.43 0.05 2.06
N ALA A 179 6.61 0.04 1.02
CA ALA A 179 5.24 -0.44 1.09
C ALA A 179 5.12 -1.93 1.45
N GLU A 180 5.91 -2.79 0.82
CA GLU A 180 5.92 -4.22 1.11
C GLU A 180 6.51 -4.53 2.50
N ALA A 181 7.59 -3.84 2.91
CA ALA A 181 8.21 -4.03 4.21
C ALA A 181 7.30 -3.57 5.36
N VAL A 182 6.61 -2.44 5.22
CA VAL A 182 5.58 -1.98 6.17
C VAL A 182 4.40 -2.95 6.20
N THR A 183 3.91 -3.41 5.05
CA THR A 183 2.82 -4.39 5.00
C THR A 183 3.15 -5.68 5.76
N LYS A 184 4.38 -6.16 5.59
CA LYS A 184 4.89 -7.30 6.36
C LYS A 184 5.06 -6.97 7.85
N ALA A 185 5.43 -5.74 8.21
CA ALA A 185 5.54 -5.33 9.60
C ALA A 185 4.18 -5.32 10.33
N VAL A 186 3.11 -4.97 9.61
CA VAL A 186 1.75 -4.95 10.18
C VAL A 186 1.16 -6.37 10.28
N HIS A 187 1.33 -7.21 9.25
CA HIS A 187 0.57 -8.47 9.11
C HIS A 187 1.40 -9.74 9.03
N GLY A 188 2.71 -9.63 8.90
CA GLY A 188 3.63 -10.75 8.70
C GLY A 188 4.46 -11.08 9.94
N LYS A 189 5.37 -12.04 9.77
CA LYS A 189 6.35 -12.40 10.80
C LYS A 189 7.36 -11.26 10.99
N SER A 190 7.59 -10.86 12.23
CA SER A 190 8.57 -9.82 12.56
C SER A 190 10.00 -10.27 12.27
N ASP A 191 10.85 -9.33 11.90
CA ASP A 191 12.28 -9.45 11.65
C ASP A 191 12.98 -8.08 11.82
N ARG A 192 14.26 -8.02 11.48
CA ARG A 192 15.04 -6.77 11.60
C ARG A 192 14.53 -5.63 10.72
N TYR A 193 14.01 -5.91 9.52
CA TYR A 193 13.59 -4.88 8.57
C TYR A 193 12.22 -4.32 8.96
N THR A 194 11.28 -5.19 9.32
CA THR A 194 9.96 -4.81 9.83
C THR A 194 10.05 -3.94 11.08
N LYS A 195 10.95 -4.28 12.02
CA LYS A 195 11.25 -3.42 13.18
C LYS A 195 11.84 -2.07 12.76
N ARG A 196 12.75 -2.06 11.79
CA ARG A 196 13.40 -0.83 11.34
C ARG A 196 12.44 0.12 10.62
N VAL A 197 11.54 -0.39 9.77
CA VAL A 197 10.53 0.47 9.10
C VAL A 197 9.56 1.09 10.11
N ILE A 198 9.13 0.35 11.14
CA ILE A 198 8.30 0.91 12.24
C ILE A 198 9.06 2.04 12.95
N ASN A 199 10.34 1.82 13.28
CA ASN A 199 11.16 2.82 13.97
C ASN A 199 11.36 4.08 13.11
N ILE A 200 11.59 3.92 11.80
CA ILE A 200 11.71 5.05 10.87
C ILE A 200 10.38 5.81 10.80
N ALA A 201 9.26 5.11 10.61
CA ALA A 201 7.94 5.73 10.54
C ALA A 201 7.64 6.60 11.78
N ARG A 202 7.90 6.05 12.98
CA ARG A 202 7.73 6.78 14.24
C ARG A 202 8.71 7.94 14.40
N LYS A 203 9.99 7.73 14.08
CA LYS A 203 11.04 8.77 14.19
C LYS A 203 10.70 10.00 13.36
N TYR A 204 10.26 9.79 12.12
CA TYR A 204 10.00 10.87 11.17
C TYR A 204 8.54 11.29 11.12
N LYS A 205 7.65 10.68 11.92
CA LYS A 205 6.20 10.95 11.91
C LYS A 205 5.64 10.88 10.47
N LEU A 206 6.03 9.83 9.75
CA LEU A 206 5.59 9.53 8.39
C LEU A 206 4.16 9.04 8.39
#